data_AF-A0A1J4MU23-F1
#
_entry.id   AF-A0A1J4MU23-F1
#
_cell.length_a   1.000
_cell.length_b   1.000
_cell.length_c   1.000
_cell.angle_alpha   90.00
_cell.angle_beta   90.00
_cell.angle_gamma   90.00
#
_symmetry.space_group_name_H-M   'P 1'
#
loop_
_entity.id
_entity.type
_entity.pdbx_description
1 polymer ?
#
loop_
_entity_poly.entity_id
_entity_poly.type
_entity_poly.pdbx_seq_one_letter_code
_entity_poly.pdbx_strand_id
1 'polypeptide(L)'
;MSEVHITKNNSGASVEKKSSRLDKIKNISKNSKYISILREIFIGLAGAHAVYIFINFVFGNYPGGLLSILLVVTALYTHFDRRVATYTLNVAIELLLGATICVSICLPISGFELYYYETVLKTITIPQIIYCGFFVLLSLRLAFHEHIMSANKQEKTT
;
A
#
# COMPACT_ATOMS: atom_id res chain seq x y z
N MET A 1 33.95 58.83 28.28
CA MET A 1 34.56 57.49 28.38
C MET A 1 33.57 56.62 29.15
N SER A 2 32.99 55.55 28.64
CA SER A 2 33.21 54.80 27.40
C SER A 2 31.90 54.11 27.00
N GLU A 3 31.59 54.09 25.70
CA GLU A 3 30.67 53.13 25.10
C GLU A 3 31.32 51.74 25.12
N VAL A 4 30.58 50.71 25.54
CA VAL A 4 30.99 49.31 25.35
C VAL A 4 29.97 48.64 24.43
N HIS A 5 30.46 48.38 23.22
CA HIS A 5 29.80 47.70 22.12
C HIS A 5 29.28 46.30 22.50
N ILE A 6 27.99 46.09 22.30
CA ILE A 6 27.40 44.75 22.12
C ILE A 6 27.70 44.32 20.68
N THR A 7 28.43 43.22 20.47
CA THR A 7 28.24 42.33 19.31
C THR A 7 29.10 41.07 19.41
N LYS A 8 28.51 39.96 19.88
CA LYS A 8 28.88 38.59 19.49
C LYS A 8 27.84 37.62 20.04
N ASN A 9 26.94 37.12 19.18
CA ASN A 9 26.33 35.77 19.30
C ASN A 9 25.29 35.38 18.23
N ASN A 10 25.08 36.14 17.14
CA ASN A 10 24.08 35.76 16.13
C ASN A 10 24.54 34.74 15.06
N SER A 11 25.85 34.44 14.96
CA SER A 11 26.35 33.59 13.87
C SER A 11 26.13 32.08 14.12
N GLY A 12 26.32 31.60 15.36
CA GLY A 12 26.20 30.17 15.70
C GLY A 12 24.77 29.63 15.62
N ALA A 13 23.82 30.38 16.17
CA ALA A 13 22.40 30.02 16.15
C ALA A 13 21.81 29.98 14.73
N SER A 14 22.32 30.79 13.79
CA SER A 14 21.85 30.78 12.40
C SER A 14 22.34 29.54 11.62
N VAL A 15 23.54 29.06 11.92
CA VAL A 15 24.17 27.90 11.25
C VAL A 15 23.54 26.60 11.75
N GLU A 16 23.29 26.48 13.06
CA GLU A 16 22.61 25.32 13.65
C GLU A 16 21.15 25.20 13.19
N LYS A 17 20.46 26.35 13.06
CA LYS A 17 19.10 26.43 12.51
C LYS A 17 19.05 26.16 11.00
N LYS A 18 20.14 26.41 10.26
CA LYS A 18 20.27 26.08 8.83
C LYS A 18 20.60 24.60 8.61
N SER A 19 21.48 24.01 9.43
CA SER A 19 21.79 22.58 9.41
C SER A 19 20.56 21.73 9.71
N SER A 20 19.86 22.02 10.80
CA SER A 20 18.61 21.32 11.17
C SER A 20 17.50 21.45 10.13
N ARG A 21 17.41 22.58 9.41
CA ARG A 21 16.48 22.74 8.28
C ARG A 21 16.88 21.89 7.08
N LEU A 22 18.17 21.83 6.74
CA LEU A 22 18.67 20.99 5.65
C LEU A 22 18.47 19.50 5.92
N ASP A 23 18.71 19.06 7.16
CA ASP A 23 18.45 17.68 7.58
C ASP A 23 16.96 17.34 7.51
N LYS A 24 16.10 18.27 7.90
CA LYS A 24 14.64 18.12 7.78
C LYS A 24 14.18 18.04 6.32
N ILE A 25 14.71 18.89 5.43
CA ILE A 25 14.39 18.86 3.99
C ILE A 25 14.89 17.56 3.33
N LYS A 26 16.10 17.10 3.67
CA LYS A 26 16.67 15.86 3.15
C LYS A 26 15.85 14.65 3.60
N ASN A 27 15.41 14.62 4.86
CA ASN A 27 14.53 13.57 5.39
C ASN A 27 13.14 13.58 4.74
N ILE A 28 12.54 14.76 4.52
CA ILE A 28 11.26 14.90 3.82
C ILE A 28 11.38 14.41 2.36
N SER A 29 12.44 14.79 1.64
CA SER A 29 12.68 14.34 0.26
C SER A 29 12.89 12.83 0.18
N LYS A 30 13.65 12.24 1.12
CA LYS A 30 13.86 10.79 1.19
C LYS A 30 12.55 10.03 1.41
N ASN A 31 11.71 10.50 2.34
CA ASN A 31 10.38 9.91 2.57
C ASN A 31 9.47 10.06 1.34
N SER A 32 9.50 11.21 0.66
CA SER A 32 8.70 11.42 -0.56
C SER A 32 9.09 10.45 -1.69
N LYS A 33 10.39 10.22 -1.91
CA LYS A 33 10.87 9.26 -2.92
C LYS A 33 10.47 7.82 -2.56
N TYR A 34 10.65 7.44 -1.29
CA TYR A 34 10.27 6.12 -0.79
C TYR A 34 8.79 5.81 -1.03
N ILE A 35 7.89 6.75 -0.73
CA ILE A 35 6.45 6.55 -0.94
C ILE A 35 6.09 6.48 -2.43
N SER A 36 6.79 7.24 -3.28
CA SER A 36 6.61 7.12 -4.74
C SER A 36 6.92 5.70 -5.22
N ILE A 37 8.04 5.13 -4.75
CA ILE A 37 8.45 3.76 -5.08
C ILE A 37 7.42 2.75 -4.56
N LEU A 38 6.94 2.90 -3.32
CA LEU A 38 5.90 2.02 -2.79
C LEU A 38 4.62 2.06 -3.62
N ARG A 39 4.24 3.23 -4.15
CA ARG A 39 3.08 3.37 -5.04
C ARG A 39 3.28 2.72 -6.41
N GLU A 40 4.49 2.78 -6.93
CA GLU A 40 4.85 2.11 -8.18
C GLU A 40 4.84 0.58 -8.01
N ILE A 41 5.38 0.10 -6.89
CA ILE A 41 5.26 -1.30 -6.49
C ILE A 41 3.79 -1.69 -6.35
N PHE A 42 2.96 -0.86 -5.70
CA PHE A 42 1.53 -1.12 -5.52
C PHE A 42 0.77 -1.30 -6.84
N ILE A 43 1.01 -0.44 -7.84
CA ILE A 43 0.35 -0.58 -9.15
C ILE A 43 0.89 -1.76 -9.95
N GLY A 44 2.20 -2.05 -9.87
CA GLY A 44 2.79 -3.24 -10.46
C GLY A 44 2.18 -4.51 -9.89
N LEU A 45 1.95 -4.52 -8.58
CA LEU A 45 1.21 -5.55 -7.90
C LEU A 45 -0.26 -5.63 -8.41
N ALA A 46 -0.98 -4.52 -8.53
CA ALA A 46 -2.34 -4.55 -9.07
C ALA A 46 -2.39 -5.20 -10.47
N GLY A 47 -1.35 -4.97 -11.29
CA GLY A 47 -1.16 -5.64 -12.57
C GLY A 47 -0.96 -7.16 -12.46
N ALA A 48 -0.25 -7.65 -11.44
CA ALA A 48 -0.11 -9.09 -11.22
C ALA A 48 -1.44 -9.77 -10.83
N HIS A 49 -2.36 -9.08 -10.13
CA HIS A 49 -3.73 -9.60 -9.93
C HIS A 49 -4.48 -9.78 -11.24
N ALA A 50 -4.21 -8.97 -12.25
CA ALA A 50 -4.85 -9.11 -13.55
C ALA A 50 -4.50 -10.44 -14.24
N VAL A 51 -3.32 -11.01 -13.97
CA VAL A 51 -2.95 -12.34 -14.46
C VAL A 51 -3.85 -13.42 -13.87
N TYR A 52 -4.21 -13.30 -12.59
CA TYR A 52 -5.13 -14.23 -11.92
C TYR A 52 -6.57 -14.12 -12.43
N ILE A 53 -6.97 -12.97 -12.98
CA ILE A 53 -8.23 -12.89 -13.74
C ILE A 53 -8.16 -13.88 -14.91
N PHE A 54 -7.15 -13.75 -15.76
CA PHE A 54 -7.00 -14.60 -16.94
C PHE A 54 -6.93 -16.09 -16.57
N ILE A 55 -6.12 -16.45 -15.58
CA ILE A 55 -6.02 -17.83 -15.08
C ILE A 55 -7.39 -18.37 -14.70
N ASN A 56 -8.15 -17.65 -13.86
CA ASN A 56 -9.46 -18.13 -13.41
C ASN A 56 -10.45 -18.32 -14.58
N PHE A 57 -10.46 -17.42 -15.57
CA PHE A 57 -11.31 -17.59 -16.76
C PHE A 57 -10.89 -18.77 -17.64
N VAL A 58 -9.59 -19.01 -17.82
CA VAL A 58 -9.07 -20.15 -18.60
C VAL A 58 -9.48 -21.49 -17.99
N PHE A 59 -9.47 -21.60 -16.66
CA PHE A 59 -9.89 -22.81 -15.96
C PHE A 59 -11.41 -22.87 -15.71
N GLY A 60 -12.21 -21.95 -16.25
CA GLY A 60 -13.67 -21.92 -16.09
C GLY A 60 -14.16 -21.52 -14.69
N ASN A 61 -13.26 -21.04 -13.82
CA ASN A 61 -13.58 -20.56 -12.48
C ASN A 61 -14.05 -19.11 -12.49
N TYR A 62 -15.21 -18.86 -13.10
CA TYR A 62 -15.75 -17.51 -13.26
C TYR A 62 -15.91 -16.73 -11.94
N PRO A 63 -16.37 -17.33 -10.82
CA PRO A 63 -16.48 -16.62 -9.55
C PRO A 63 -15.13 -16.13 -9.03
N GLY A 64 -14.07 -16.95 -9.14
CA GLY A 64 -12.70 -16.54 -8.81
C GLY A 64 -12.17 -15.43 -9.71
N GLY A 65 -12.52 -15.47 -11.01
CA GLY A 65 -12.20 -14.43 -11.98
C GLY A 65 -12.87 -13.10 -11.64
N LEU A 66 -14.16 -13.12 -11.29
CA LEU A 66 -14.93 -11.94 -10.88
C LEU A 66 -14.38 -11.30 -9.61
N LEU A 67 -14.02 -12.11 -8.60
CA LEU A 67 -13.36 -11.62 -7.40
C LEU A 67 -12.01 -10.96 -7.71
N SER A 68 -11.22 -11.57 -8.61
CA SER A 68 -9.94 -11.00 -9.04
C SER A 68 -10.13 -9.68 -9.80
N ILE A 69 -11.18 -9.53 -10.61
CA ILE A 69 -11.55 -8.27 -11.27
C ILE A 69 -11.89 -7.20 -10.25
N LEU A 70 -12.76 -7.53 -9.28
CA LEU A 70 -13.16 -6.61 -8.22
C LEU A 70 -11.92 -6.06 -7.51
N LEU A 71 -10.94 -6.92 -7.26
CA LEU A 71 -9.72 -6.55 -6.58
C LEU A 71 -8.83 -5.60 -7.39
N VAL A 72 -8.67 -5.88 -8.69
CA VAL A 72 -7.93 -4.97 -9.57
C VAL A 72 -8.63 -3.60 -9.63
N VAL A 73 -9.96 -3.58 -9.72
CA VAL A 73 -10.73 -2.33 -9.71
C VAL A 73 -10.55 -1.57 -8.40
N THR A 74 -10.60 -2.24 -7.25
CA THR A 74 -10.43 -1.57 -5.95
C THR A 74 -9.00 -1.09 -5.74
N ALA A 75 -8.00 -1.84 -6.23
CA ALA A 75 -6.61 -1.43 -6.21
C ALA A 75 -6.39 -0.19 -7.09
N LEU A 76 -6.94 -0.17 -8.32
CA LEU A 76 -6.89 0.99 -9.20
C LEU A 76 -7.58 2.21 -8.58
N TYR A 77 -8.78 2.03 -8.05
CA TYR A 77 -9.51 3.10 -7.35
C TYR A 77 -8.67 3.67 -6.20
N THR A 78 -8.06 2.80 -5.39
CA THR A 78 -7.18 3.19 -4.29
C THR A 78 -5.93 3.93 -4.77
N HIS A 79 -5.36 3.53 -5.91
CA HIS A 79 -4.19 4.19 -6.51
C HIS A 79 -4.51 5.63 -6.95
N PHE A 80 -5.71 5.87 -7.47
CA PHE A 80 -6.15 7.19 -7.90
C PHE A 80 -6.61 8.08 -6.73
N ASP A 81 -7.39 7.56 -5.78
CA ASP A 81 -7.93 8.38 -4.66
C ASP A 81 -6.90 8.69 -3.58
N ARG A 82 -6.00 7.73 -3.26
CA ARG A 82 -4.87 7.90 -2.31
C ARG A 82 -5.27 8.29 -0.88
N ARG A 83 -6.50 8.01 -0.45
CA ARG A 83 -6.96 8.27 0.92
C ARG A 83 -6.74 7.06 1.83
N VAL A 84 -6.64 7.33 3.13
CA VAL A 84 -6.55 6.26 4.16
C VAL A 84 -7.72 5.28 4.02
N ALA A 85 -8.94 5.80 3.85
CA ALA A 85 -10.15 4.98 3.74
C ALA A 85 -10.09 3.98 2.57
N THR A 86 -9.55 4.38 1.42
CA THR A 86 -9.45 3.50 0.25
C THR A 86 -8.38 2.44 0.43
N TYR A 87 -7.25 2.77 1.06
CA TYR A 87 -6.25 1.76 1.41
C TYR A 87 -6.80 0.74 2.41
N THR A 88 -7.56 1.17 3.42
CA THR A 88 -8.21 0.27 4.38
C THR A 88 -9.25 -0.63 3.70
N LEU A 89 -10.06 -0.08 2.78
CA LEU A 89 -11.01 -0.86 2.00
C LEU A 89 -10.30 -1.91 1.14
N ASN A 90 -9.19 -1.53 0.49
CA ASN A 90 -8.41 -2.47 -0.31
C ASN A 90 -7.82 -3.61 0.54
N VAL A 91 -7.34 -3.30 1.75
CA VAL A 91 -6.89 -4.32 2.72
C VAL A 91 -8.02 -5.30 3.07
N ALA A 92 -9.22 -4.79 3.35
CA ALA A 92 -10.35 -5.63 3.73
C ALA A 92 -10.75 -6.59 2.59
N ILE A 93 -10.80 -6.09 1.37
CA ILE A 93 -11.14 -6.89 0.18
C ILE A 93 -10.06 -7.93 -0.10
N GLU A 94 -8.78 -7.58 0.05
CA GLU A 94 -7.69 -8.54 -0.12
C GLU A 94 -7.66 -9.64 0.91
N LEU A 95 -7.89 -9.31 2.18
CA LEU A 95 -8.00 -10.32 3.23
C LEU A 95 -9.17 -11.26 2.97
N LEU A 96 -10.31 -10.72 2.52
CA LEU A 96 -11.48 -11.52 2.18
C LEU A 96 -11.19 -12.47 1.01
N LEU A 97 -10.50 -12.00 -0.03
CA LEU A 97 -10.10 -12.84 -1.16
C LEU A 97 -9.12 -13.93 -0.71
N GLY A 98 -8.04 -13.53 -0.05
CA GLY A 98 -7.02 -14.45 0.44
C GLY A 98 -7.61 -15.54 1.34
N ALA A 99 -8.53 -15.18 2.23
CA ALA A 99 -9.26 -16.13 3.07
C ALA A 99 -10.18 -17.04 2.24
N THR A 100 -10.92 -16.49 1.27
CA THR A 100 -11.82 -17.28 0.41
C THR A 100 -11.04 -18.30 -0.40
N ILE A 101 -9.93 -17.91 -1.04
CA ILE A 101 -9.06 -18.82 -1.80
C ILE A 101 -8.45 -19.86 -0.86
N CYS A 102 -7.91 -19.45 0.30
CA CYS A 102 -7.31 -20.36 1.27
C CYS A 102 -8.31 -21.43 1.76
N VAL A 103 -9.55 -21.04 2.06
CA VAL A 103 -10.60 -21.98 2.47
C VAL A 103 -11.00 -22.88 1.29
N SER A 104 -11.17 -22.32 0.09
CA SER A 104 -11.61 -23.06 -1.11
C SER A 104 -10.57 -24.07 -1.63
N ILE A 105 -9.29 -23.87 -1.31
CA ILE A 105 -8.23 -24.85 -1.61
C ILE A 105 -8.30 -26.07 -0.67
N CYS A 106 -8.77 -25.86 0.57
CA CYS A 106 -8.85 -26.88 1.61
C CYS A 106 -10.21 -27.60 1.65
N LEU A 107 -11.28 -26.93 1.23
CA LEU A 107 -12.65 -27.42 1.29
C LEU A 107 -13.39 -27.09 -0.03
N PRO A 108 -14.24 -28.00 -0.54
CA PRO A 108 -15.06 -27.73 -1.71
C PRO A 108 -16.21 -26.77 -1.36
N ILE A 109 -15.95 -25.46 -1.46
CA ILE A 109 -16.94 -24.41 -1.25
C ILE A 109 -17.74 -24.20 -2.53
N SER A 110 -19.08 -24.19 -2.43
CA SER A 110 -19.95 -24.02 -3.59
C SER A 110 -19.62 -22.74 -4.37
N GLY A 111 -19.47 -22.87 -5.69
CA GLY A 111 -19.05 -21.79 -6.59
C GLY A 111 -17.52 -21.59 -6.67
N PHE A 112 -16.73 -22.18 -5.78
CA PHE A 112 -15.26 -22.14 -5.76
C PHE A 112 -14.63 -23.53 -5.78
N GLU A 113 -15.43 -24.56 -6.05
CA GLU A 113 -15.06 -25.98 -6.08
C GLU A 113 -13.85 -26.28 -6.97
N LEU A 114 -13.66 -25.50 -8.04
CA LEU A 114 -12.53 -25.63 -8.96
C LEU A 114 -11.18 -25.43 -8.28
N TYR A 115 -11.10 -24.60 -7.22
CA TYR A 115 -9.87 -24.47 -6.43
C TYR A 115 -9.52 -25.74 -5.63
N TYR A 116 -10.51 -26.60 -5.37
CA TYR A 116 -10.31 -27.85 -4.66
C TYR A 116 -10.01 -29.01 -5.63
N TYR A 117 -10.81 -29.14 -6.69
CA TYR A 117 -10.76 -30.29 -7.60
C TYR A 117 -9.71 -30.18 -8.71
N GLU A 118 -9.37 -28.97 -9.16
CA GLU A 118 -8.40 -28.77 -10.23
C GLU A 118 -6.99 -28.52 -9.64
N THR A 119 -6.11 -29.52 -9.79
CA THR A 119 -4.76 -29.53 -9.19
C THR A 119 -3.82 -28.45 -9.75
N VAL A 120 -3.90 -28.15 -11.04
CA VAL A 120 -3.08 -27.15 -11.73
C VAL A 120 -3.47 -25.74 -11.26
N LEU A 121 -4.77 -25.42 -11.30
CA LEU A 121 -5.34 -24.17 -10.81
C LEU A 121 -4.95 -23.97 -9.35
N LYS A 122 -5.16 -24.98 -8.50
CA LYS A 122 -4.77 -24.98 -7.08
C LYS A 122 -3.29 -24.65 -6.89
N THR A 123 -2.40 -25.29 -7.65
CA THR A 123 -0.96 -25.05 -7.57
C THR A 123 -0.61 -23.61 -7.96
N ILE A 124 -1.26 -23.08 -8.99
CA ILE A 124 -1.07 -21.69 -9.45
C ILE A 124 -1.66 -20.67 -8.46
N THR A 125 -2.73 -21.03 -7.72
CA THR A 125 -3.37 -20.14 -6.74
C THR A 125 -2.66 -20.07 -5.39
N ILE A 126 -1.84 -21.05 -5.02
CA ILE A 126 -1.07 -20.99 -3.76
C ILE A 126 -0.17 -19.74 -3.70
N PRO A 127 0.63 -19.42 -4.75
CA PRO A 127 1.34 -18.14 -4.82
C PRO A 127 0.43 -16.92 -4.69
N GLN A 128 -0.81 -16.98 -5.18
CA GLN A 128 -1.77 -15.87 -5.08
C GLN A 128 -2.08 -15.53 -3.62
N ILE A 129 -2.17 -16.53 -2.72
CA ILE A 129 -2.43 -16.28 -1.29
C ILE A 129 -1.27 -15.52 -0.63
N ILE A 130 -0.04 -15.97 -0.88
CA ILE A 130 1.17 -15.31 -0.37
C ILE A 130 1.23 -13.87 -0.87
N TYR A 131 0.90 -13.73 -2.14
CA TYR A 131 0.87 -12.47 -2.85
C TYR A 131 -0.18 -11.49 -2.30
N CYS A 132 -1.42 -11.94 -2.04
CA CYS A 132 -2.45 -11.19 -1.32
C CYS A 132 -1.94 -10.71 0.05
N GLY A 133 -1.25 -11.58 0.80
CA GLY A 133 -0.63 -11.21 2.08
C GLY A 133 0.38 -10.08 1.96
N PHE A 134 1.24 -10.12 0.94
CA PHE A 134 2.18 -9.03 0.66
C PHE A 134 1.45 -7.73 0.24
N PHE A 135 0.40 -7.85 -0.56
CA PHE A 135 -0.43 -6.71 -0.99
C PHE A 135 -1.11 -6.02 0.20
N VAL A 136 -1.62 -6.79 1.15
CA VAL A 136 -2.20 -6.29 2.40
C VAL A 136 -1.19 -5.49 3.20
N LEU A 137 0.02 -6.05 3.40
CA LEU A 137 1.07 -5.36 4.15
C LEU A 137 1.48 -4.04 3.50
N LEU A 138 1.61 -4.03 2.17
CA LEU A 138 1.91 -2.82 1.41
C LEU A 138 0.80 -1.77 1.53
N SER A 139 -0.46 -2.20 1.41
CA SER A 139 -1.65 -1.34 1.53
C SER A 139 -1.77 -0.73 2.93
N LEU A 140 -1.56 -1.53 3.97
CA LEU A 140 -1.52 -1.06 5.36
C LEU A 140 -0.40 -0.04 5.55
N ARG A 141 0.80 -0.31 5.00
CA ARG A 141 1.94 0.61 5.13
C ARG A 141 1.66 1.98 4.51
N LEU A 142 1.00 1.99 3.35
CA LEU A 142 0.54 3.21 2.69
C LEU A 142 -0.57 3.92 3.49
N ALA A 143 -1.53 3.17 4.05
CA ALA A 143 -2.59 3.72 4.90
C ALA A 143 -2.02 4.43 6.14
N PHE A 144 -1.09 3.78 6.86
CA PHE A 144 -0.45 4.35 8.04
C PHE A 144 0.32 5.63 7.71
N HIS A 145 1.04 5.64 6.58
CA HIS A 145 1.77 6.83 6.16
C HIS A 145 0.81 8.00 5.88
N GLU A 146 -0.28 7.76 5.15
CA GLU A 146 -1.25 8.80 4.82
C GLU A 146 -2.00 9.31 6.06
N HIS A 147 -2.27 8.44 7.03
CA HIS A 147 -2.85 8.82 8.32
C HIS A 147 -1.93 9.77 9.10
N ILE A 148 -0.64 9.45 9.21
CA ILE A 148 0.35 10.31 9.89
C ILE A 148 0.46 11.66 9.19
N MET A 149 0.48 11.68 7.85
CA MET A 149 0.53 12.92 7.08
C MET A 149 -0.72 13.78 7.27
N SER A 150 -1.90 13.15 7.34
CA SER A 150 -3.17 13.84 7.59
C SER A 150 -3.23 14.45 8.99
N ALA A 151 -2.78 13.73 10.02
CA ALA A 151 -2.72 14.21 11.39
C ALA A 151 -1.76 15.41 11.55
N ASN A 152 -0.56 15.32 10.97
CA ASN A 152 0.43 16.41 11.00
C ASN A 152 -0.03 17.69 10.27
N LYS A 153 -0.96 17.55 9.31
CA LYS A 153 -1.52 18.70 8.59
C LYS A 153 -2.53 19.44 9.47
N GLN A 154 -3.32 18.73 10.28
CA GLN A 154 -4.31 19.33 11.17
C GLN A 154 -3.65 20.15 12.28
N GLU A 155 -2.58 19.64 12.90
CA GLU A 155 -1.84 20.32 13.98
C GLU A 155 -1.25 21.68 13.54
N LYS A 156 -0.90 21.86 12.26
CA LYS A 156 -0.38 23.13 11.74
C LYS A 156 -1.43 24.20 11.47
N THR A 157 -2.71 23.84 11.52
CA THR A 157 -3.83 24.74 11.21
C THR A 157 -4.56 25.24 12.47
N THR A 158 -4.11 24.78 13.64
CA THR A 158 -4.62 25.17 14.97
C THR A 158 -3.59 26.04 15.66
#